data_AF-A0A3D1UC85-F1
#
_entry.id   AF-A0A3D1UC85-F1
#
_cell.length_a   1.000
_cell.length_b   1.000
_cell.length_c   1.000
_cell.angle_alpha   90.00
_cell.angle_beta   90.00
_cell.angle_gamma   90.00
#
_symmetry.space_group_name_H-M   'P 1'
#
loop_
_entity.id
_entity.type
_entity.pdbx_description
1 polymer ?
#
loop_
_entity_poly.entity_id
_entity_poly.type
_entity_poly.pdbx_seq_one_letter_code
_entity_poly.pdbx_strand_id
1 'polypeptide(L)'
;MILDGAILNRPRIWLAGLRLFAANPCGVGLGNSGAVASAFLLDGIPEIRTMISAHITLLAEFGWIVAWAWFASIGLALCGLKECPRIGISFAGLVLSGCSSTVFDWPVLFDFAEQGGLGMMNWALSWTMFAMFAGFGAWLIWARLRRGWNPRSASAVVVLAGMAVLGVRLVPAGNAPQVRGGYVICGEAPRTLALYDAKWKLKSVARCVEGGSVLPVRGILRFPREMDLSGVGKVMLFGDCREWKHMVKGLPVECVEE
;
A
#
# COMPACT_ATOMS: atom_id res chain seq x y z
N MET A 1 15.95 -28.25 6.43
CA MET A 1 16.04 -26.79 6.34
C MET A 1 14.78 -26.31 5.63
N ILE A 2 13.73 -25.96 6.38
CA ILE A 2 12.45 -25.53 5.81
C ILE A 2 12.65 -24.09 5.36
N LEU A 3 12.86 -23.91 4.06
CA LEU A 3 12.98 -22.59 3.45
C LEU A 3 11.63 -21.87 3.67
N ASP A 4 11.65 -20.80 4.44
CA ASP A 4 10.47 -20.04 4.84
C ASP A 4 9.63 -19.69 3.59
N GLY A 5 8.37 -20.13 3.56
CA GLY A 5 7.48 -19.93 2.41
C GLY A 5 7.29 -18.44 2.06
N ALA A 6 7.56 -17.54 3.02
CA ALA A 6 7.61 -16.12 2.80
C ALA A 6 8.77 -15.68 1.88
N ILE A 7 9.92 -16.36 1.90
CA ILE A 7 11.09 -16.07 1.04
C ILE A 7 10.83 -16.52 -0.40
N LEU A 8 10.27 -17.72 -0.58
CA LEU A 8 9.95 -18.26 -1.91
C LEU A 8 8.87 -17.45 -2.63
N ASN A 9 7.95 -16.84 -1.88
CA ASN A 9 6.85 -16.05 -2.44
C ASN A 9 7.15 -14.55 -2.59
N ARG A 10 8.34 -14.05 -2.19
CA ARG A 10 8.70 -12.62 -2.29
C ARG A 10 8.54 -12.04 -3.69
N PRO A 11 8.98 -12.71 -4.77
CA PRO A 11 8.82 -12.17 -6.12
C PRO A 11 7.36 -11.97 -6.50
N ARG A 12 6.47 -12.88 -6.09
CA ARG A 12 5.03 -12.79 -6.35
C ARG A 12 4.41 -11.62 -5.59
N ILE A 13 4.79 -11.45 -4.32
CA ILE A 13 4.31 -10.35 -3.48
C ILE A 13 4.81 -9.00 -4.01
N TRP A 14 6.07 -8.94 -4.46
CA TRP A 14 6.62 -7.75 -5.12
C TRP A 14 5.85 -7.40 -6.38
N LEU A 15 5.64 -8.38 -7.27
CA LEU A 15 4.90 -8.17 -8.50
C LEU A 15 3.46 -7.72 -8.23
N ALA A 16 2.78 -8.32 -7.23
CA ALA A 16 1.44 -7.91 -6.83
C ALA A 16 1.40 -6.44 -6.40
N GLY A 17 2.40 -5.95 -5.66
CA GLY A 17 2.42 -4.55 -5.22
C GLY A 17 2.75 -3.57 -6.32
N LEU A 18 3.63 -3.94 -7.26
CA LEU A 18 3.87 -3.13 -8.46
C LEU A 18 2.60 -3.03 -9.32
N ARG A 19 1.89 -4.15 -9.50
CA ARG A 19 0.59 -4.18 -10.21
C ARG A 19 -0.46 -3.34 -9.50
N LEU A 20 -0.52 -3.42 -8.16
CA LEU A 20 -1.45 -2.66 -7.34
C LEU A 20 -1.18 -1.15 -7.45
N PHE A 21 0.08 -0.72 -7.44
CA PHE A 21 0.46 0.66 -7.70
C PHE A 21 0.15 1.11 -9.13
N ALA A 22 0.38 0.25 -10.13
CA ALA A 22 0.07 0.56 -11.51
C ALA A 22 -1.44 0.78 -11.72
N ALA A 23 -2.29 -0.02 -11.08
CA ALA A 23 -3.74 0.17 -11.07
C ALA A 23 -4.18 1.39 -10.23
N ASN A 24 -3.44 1.74 -9.19
CA ASN A 24 -3.78 2.77 -8.21
C ASN A 24 -2.65 3.80 -8.04
N PRO A 25 -2.46 4.70 -9.02
CA PRO A 25 -1.36 5.67 -9.00
C PRO A 25 -1.40 6.65 -7.82
N CYS A 26 -2.58 6.85 -7.22
CA CYS A 26 -2.79 7.71 -6.05
C CYS A 26 -2.74 6.92 -4.72
N GLY A 27 -2.46 5.61 -4.77
CA GLY A 27 -2.43 4.74 -3.61
C GLY A 27 -3.79 4.11 -3.27
N VAL A 28 -3.75 3.03 -2.48
CA VAL A 28 -4.92 2.28 -2.00
C VAL A 28 -5.33 2.63 -0.57
N GLY A 29 -4.63 3.58 0.05
CA GLY A 29 -4.85 4.00 1.43
C GLY A 29 -4.05 3.20 2.45
N LEU A 30 -3.87 3.83 3.61
CA LEU A 30 -3.02 3.41 4.71
C LEU A 30 -3.38 2.01 5.24
N GLY A 31 -2.41 1.09 5.23
CA GLY A 31 -2.56 -0.27 5.78
C GLY A 31 -3.48 -1.19 4.98
N ASN A 32 -3.89 -0.79 3.77
CA ASN A 32 -4.84 -1.55 2.95
C ASN A 32 -4.14 -2.42 1.89
N SER A 33 -2.86 -2.16 1.61
CA SER A 33 -2.14 -2.80 0.49
C SER A 33 -2.06 -4.32 0.62
N GLY A 34 -1.75 -4.83 1.82
CA GLY A 34 -1.64 -6.27 2.07
C GLY A 34 -2.99 -6.98 1.99
N ALA A 35 -4.05 -6.40 2.55
CA ALA A 35 -5.40 -6.96 2.49
C ALA A 35 -5.91 -7.06 1.04
N VAL A 36 -5.73 -6.00 0.24
CA VAL A 36 -6.14 -5.97 -1.16
C VAL A 36 -5.31 -6.93 -2.01
N ALA A 37 -3.98 -6.96 -1.84
CA ALA A 37 -3.12 -7.90 -2.56
C ALA A 37 -3.44 -9.36 -2.21
N SER A 38 -3.69 -9.64 -0.93
CA SER A 38 -4.03 -10.98 -0.44
C SER A 38 -5.37 -11.50 -0.96
N ALA A 39 -6.32 -10.58 -1.17
CA ALA A 39 -7.67 -10.91 -1.63
C ALA A 39 -7.75 -11.13 -3.15
N PHE A 40 -6.99 -10.36 -3.95
CA PHE A 40 -7.19 -10.32 -5.42
C PHE A 40 -5.97 -10.73 -6.25
N LEU A 41 -4.75 -10.72 -5.69
CA LEU A 41 -3.52 -10.91 -6.46
C LEU A 41 -2.66 -12.09 -5.99
N LEU A 42 -2.89 -12.58 -4.77
CA LEU A 42 -2.07 -13.61 -4.13
C LEU A 42 -2.91 -14.83 -3.78
N ASP A 43 -3.26 -15.59 -4.82
CA ASP A 43 -3.93 -16.88 -4.67
C ASP A 43 -2.99 -17.95 -4.10
N GLY A 44 -3.48 -18.72 -3.13
CA GLY A 44 -2.73 -19.77 -2.46
C GLY A 44 -1.66 -19.29 -1.45
N ILE A 45 -1.51 -17.97 -1.26
CA ILE A 45 -0.57 -17.41 -0.28
C ILE A 45 -1.35 -16.97 0.97
N PRO A 46 -0.82 -17.21 2.19
CA PRO A 46 -1.39 -16.68 3.43
C PRO A 46 -1.61 -15.17 3.34
N GLU A 47 -2.60 -14.68 4.10
CA GLU A 47 -2.92 -13.26 4.17
C GLU A 47 -1.71 -12.47 4.67
N ILE A 48 -1.24 -11.52 3.86
CA ILE A 48 -0.15 -10.62 4.20
C ILE A 48 -0.73 -9.28 4.68
N ARG A 49 -0.19 -8.76 5.79
CA ARG A 49 -0.61 -7.46 6.34
C ARG A 49 -0.02 -6.29 5.56
N THR A 50 1.25 -6.39 5.20
CA THR A 50 1.98 -5.40 4.39
C THR A 50 2.79 -6.11 3.30
N MET A 51 3.21 -5.35 2.28
CA MET A 51 4.11 -5.90 1.29
C MET A 51 5.49 -6.10 1.91
N ILE A 52 6.17 -7.18 1.51
CA ILE A 52 7.46 -7.60 2.10
C ILE A 52 8.56 -6.53 1.98
N SER A 53 8.42 -5.55 1.09
CA SER A 53 9.30 -4.38 1.01
C SER A 53 8.53 -3.10 1.34
N ALA A 54 9.06 -2.30 2.28
CA ALA A 54 8.45 -1.05 2.72
C ALA A 54 8.23 -0.06 1.57
N HIS A 55 9.06 -0.10 0.53
CA HIS A 55 8.84 0.71 -0.66
C HIS A 55 7.56 0.33 -1.38
N ILE A 56 7.37 -0.97 -1.62
CA ILE A 56 6.23 -1.43 -2.41
C ILE A 56 4.95 -1.17 -1.62
N THR A 57 4.98 -1.32 -0.29
CA THR A 57 3.91 -0.89 0.60
C THR A 57 3.66 0.61 0.47
N LEU A 58 4.70 1.44 0.59
CA LEU A 58 4.58 2.89 0.55
C LEU A 58 4.11 3.42 -0.82
N LEU A 59 4.61 2.83 -1.92
CA LEU A 59 4.12 3.07 -3.27
C LEU A 59 2.65 2.67 -3.36
N ALA A 60 2.30 1.43 -3.02
CA ALA A 60 0.94 0.92 -3.15
C ALA A 60 -0.07 1.70 -2.29
N GLU A 61 0.30 2.16 -1.10
CA GLU A 61 -0.61 2.83 -0.16
C GLU A 61 -0.75 4.34 -0.40
N PHE A 62 0.35 5.02 -0.72
CA PHE A 62 0.37 6.49 -0.82
C PHE A 62 0.59 7.02 -2.24
N GLY A 63 0.86 6.13 -3.19
CA GLY A 63 0.97 6.48 -4.60
C GLY A 63 2.23 7.28 -4.94
N TRP A 64 2.16 7.94 -6.09
CA TRP A 64 3.30 8.56 -6.75
C TRP A 64 3.99 9.69 -5.96
N ILE A 65 3.28 10.50 -5.17
CA ILE A 65 3.89 11.65 -4.46
C ILE A 65 4.92 11.15 -3.45
N VAL A 66 4.57 10.14 -2.67
CA VAL A 66 5.47 9.58 -1.67
C VAL A 66 6.54 8.71 -2.34
N ALA A 67 6.21 8.07 -3.47
CA ALA A 67 7.20 7.40 -4.31
C ALA A 67 8.30 8.36 -4.79
N TRP A 68 7.92 9.56 -5.25
CA TRP A 68 8.85 10.62 -5.67
C TRP A 68 9.77 11.03 -4.53
N ALA A 69 9.22 11.33 -3.35
CA ALA A 69 10.01 11.70 -2.17
C ALA A 69 10.99 10.57 -1.77
N TRP A 70 10.55 9.32 -1.86
CA TRP A 70 11.38 8.17 -1.55
C TRP A 70 12.53 7.98 -2.55
N PHE A 71 12.25 7.97 -3.85
CA PHE A 71 13.30 7.83 -4.86
C PHE A 71 14.22 9.05 -4.93
N ALA A 72 13.72 10.24 -4.61
CA ALA A 72 14.56 11.42 -4.43
C ALA A 72 15.55 11.24 -3.27
N SER A 73 15.11 10.62 -2.17
CA SER A 73 16.00 10.28 -1.04
C SER A 73 17.09 9.29 -1.46
N ILE A 74 16.75 8.28 -2.27
CA ILE A 74 17.74 7.36 -2.86
C ILE A 74 18.74 8.14 -3.73
N GLY A 75 18.25 9.00 -4.62
CA GLY A 75 19.10 9.83 -5.48
C GLY A 75 20.01 10.76 -4.66
N LEU A 76 19.49 11.36 -3.60
CA LEU A 76 20.24 12.20 -2.66
C LEU A 76 21.33 11.42 -1.93
N ALA A 77 21.07 10.16 -1.54
CA ALA A 77 22.05 9.28 -0.93
C ALA A 77 23.19 8.96 -1.92
N LEU A 78 22.83 8.56 -3.14
CA LEU A 78 23.80 8.22 -4.20
C LEU A 78 24.68 9.40 -4.58
N CYS A 79 24.08 10.59 -4.73
CA CYS A 79 24.86 11.81 -4.95
C CYS A 79 25.67 12.19 -3.71
N GLY A 80 25.12 11.95 -2.51
CA GLY A 80 25.70 12.30 -1.20
C GLY A 80 27.02 11.62 -0.89
N LEU A 81 27.20 10.39 -1.40
CA LEU A 81 28.43 9.61 -1.27
C LEU A 81 29.67 10.35 -1.79
N LYS A 82 29.54 11.15 -2.86
CA LYS A 82 30.67 11.87 -3.47
C LYS A 82 31.12 13.08 -2.64
N GLU A 83 30.20 13.71 -1.92
CA GLU A 83 30.44 14.99 -1.25
C GLU A 83 30.70 14.85 0.25
N CYS A 84 30.06 13.87 0.89
CA CYS A 84 30.13 13.59 2.32
C CYS A 84 30.07 12.07 2.53
N PRO A 85 31.16 11.33 2.31
CA PRO A 85 31.13 9.88 2.28
C PRO A 85 30.61 9.27 3.59
N ARG A 86 30.96 9.81 4.76
CA ARG A 86 30.48 9.28 6.06
C ARG A 86 28.96 9.36 6.21
N ILE A 87 28.38 10.54 6.02
CA ILE A 87 26.94 10.77 6.17
C ILE A 87 26.17 10.14 5.00
N GLY A 88 26.74 10.16 3.79
CA GLY A 88 26.21 9.49 2.62
C GLY A 88 26.14 7.97 2.80
N ILE A 89 27.17 7.33 3.37
CA ILE A 89 27.16 5.90 3.69
C ILE A 89 26.14 5.59 4.78
N SER A 90 26.07 6.38 5.86
CA SER A 90 25.06 6.16 6.92
C SER A 90 23.64 6.33 6.39
N PHE A 91 23.39 7.34 5.56
CA PHE A 91 22.09 7.56 4.94
C PHE A 91 21.76 6.49 3.89
N ALA A 92 22.73 6.08 3.07
CA ALA A 92 22.56 4.95 2.15
C ALA A 92 22.28 3.65 2.90
N GLY A 93 22.94 3.41 4.04
CA GLY A 93 22.68 2.29 4.94
C GLY A 93 21.27 2.33 5.54
N LEU A 94 20.78 3.50 5.96
CA LEU A 94 19.40 3.68 6.41
C LEU A 94 18.38 3.49 5.29
N VAL A 95 18.67 3.99 4.08
CA VAL A 95 17.84 3.78 2.90
C VAL A 95 17.78 2.28 2.58
N LEU A 96 18.93 1.58 2.54
CA LEU A 96 19.03 0.13 2.30
C LEU A 96 18.38 -0.71 3.42
N SER A 97 18.46 -0.26 4.67
CA SER A 97 17.74 -0.86 5.80
C SER A 97 16.24 -0.67 5.65
N GLY A 98 15.79 0.53 5.24
CA GLY A 98 14.40 0.80 4.86
C GLY A 98 13.94 -0.03 3.66
N CYS A 99 14.84 -0.37 2.73
CA CYS A 99 14.54 -1.28 1.64
C CYS A 99 14.18 -2.70 2.10
N SER A 100 14.80 -3.11 3.21
CA SER A 100 14.84 -4.49 3.69
C SER A 100 13.93 -4.72 4.91
N SER A 101 13.47 -3.65 5.56
CA SER A 101 12.68 -3.70 6.79
C SER A 101 11.39 -2.89 6.66
N THR A 102 10.32 -3.40 7.27
CA THR A 102 8.99 -2.78 7.37
C THR A 102 8.96 -1.53 8.27
N VAL A 103 10.09 -0.86 8.48
CA VAL A 103 10.26 0.21 9.50
C VAL A 103 9.42 1.46 9.23
N PHE A 104 8.99 1.66 7.98
CA PHE A 104 8.07 2.75 7.59
C PHE A 104 6.63 2.26 7.39
N ASP A 105 6.22 1.25 8.16
CA ASP A 105 4.81 0.90 8.31
C ASP A 105 4.13 1.99 9.15
N TRP A 106 3.71 3.07 8.47
CA TRP A 106 2.98 4.20 9.07
C TRP A 106 1.81 3.76 9.97
N PRO A 107 0.97 2.78 9.59
CA PRO A 107 -0.01 2.21 10.50
C PRO A 107 0.59 1.72 11.84
N VAL A 108 1.75 1.08 11.84
CA VAL A 108 2.42 0.61 13.08
C VAL A 108 3.00 1.77 13.89
N LEU A 109 3.50 2.83 13.25
CA LEU A 109 4.05 4.01 13.95
C LEU A 109 2.98 4.75 14.77
N PHE A 110 1.76 4.84 14.25
CA PHE A 110 0.66 5.59 14.86
C PHE A 110 -0.34 4.72 15.64
N ASP A 111 -0.52 3.46 15.24
CA ASP A 111 -1.49 2.53 15.82
C ASP A 111 -0.80 1.22 16.27
N PHE A 112 0.04 1.40 17.29
CA PHE A 112 0.97 0.40 17.79
C PHE A 112 0.28 -0.73 18.58
N ALA A 113 -0.86 -0.43 19.23
CA ALA A 113 -1.57 -1.34 20.12
C ALA A 113 -2.48 -2.32 19.38
N GLU A 114 -3.21 -1.88 18.35
CA GLU A 114 -4.16 -2.75 17.65
C GLU A 114 -3.50 -3.58 16.54
N GLN A 115 -2.44 -3.05 15.91
CA GLN A 115 -1.96 -3.64 14.67
C GLN A 115 -0.61 -4.36 14.79
N GLY A 116 0.21 -4.03 15.79
CA GLY A 116 1.58 -4.55 15.91
C GLY A 116 1.74 -5.78 16.79
N GLY A 117 1.11 -5.79 17.97
CA GLY A 117 1.42 -6.78 19.02
C GLY A 117 2.90 -6.76 19.47
N LEU A 118 3.64 -5.70 19.12
CA LEU A 118 5.07 -5.52 19.39
C LEU A 118 5.24 -4.71 20.67
N GLY A 119 6.32 -4.93 21.43
CA GLY A 119 6.57 -4.21 22.69
C GLY A 119 7.04 -2.76 22.48
N MET A 120 6.85 -1.89 23.48
CA MET A 120 7.26 -0.46 23.49
C MET A 120 8.67 -0.17 22.93
N MET A 121 9.61 -1.10 23.12
CA MET A 121 10.97 -0.98 22.59
C MET A 121 11.00 -0.94 21.05
N ASN A 122 10.14 -1.70 20.37
CA ASN A 122 10.06 -1.69 18.91
C ASN A 122 9.43 -0.39 18.38
N TRP A 123 8.49 0.19 19.12
CA TRP A 123 7.93 1.51 18.82
C TRP A 123 9.00 2.58 18.89
N ALA A 124 9.74 2.63 19.99
CA ALA A 124 10.81 3.61 20.21
C ALA A 124 11.92 3.48 19.17
N LEU A 125 12.32 2.24 18.82
CA LEU A 125 13.31 1.98 17.77
C LEU A 125 12.82 2.43 16.39
N SER A 126 11.54 2.23 16.07
CA SER A 126 10.96 2.67 14.79
C SER A 126 10.95 4.19 14.66
N TRP A 127 10.53 4.91 15.71
CA TRP A 127 10.57 6.38 15.75
C TRP A 127 12.01 6.92 15.73
N THR A 128 12.94 6.26 16.41
CA THR A 128 14.36 6.65 16.41
C THR A 128 14.95 6.51 15.00
N MET A 129 14.68 5.40 14.31
CA MET A 129 15.12 5.22 12.93
C MET A 129 14.52 6.26 11.98
N PHE A 130 13.22 6.59 12.16
CA PHE A 130 12.58 7.66 11.40
C PHE A 130 13.25 9.02 11.63
N ALA A 131 13.53 9.36 12.89
CA ALA A 131 14.22 10.60 13.25
C ALA A 131 15.64 10.67 12.67
N MET A 132 16.40 9.56 12.70
CA MET A 132 17.72 9.49 12.07
C MET A 132 17.65 9.66 10.55
N PHE A 133 16.67 9.04 9.89
CA PHE A 133 16.45 9.19 8.46
C PHE A 133 16.16 10.65 8.09
N ALA A 134 15.23 11.29 8.79
CA ALA A 134 14.89 12.70 8.58
C ALA A 134 16.09 13.63 8.86
N GLY A 135 16.81 13.40 9.96
CA GLY A 135 17.97 14.19 10.35
C GLY A 135 19.11 14.11 9.34
N PHE A 136 19.48 12.92 8.88
CA PHE A 136 20.52 12.76 7.86
C PHE A 136 20.08 13.28 6.49
N GLY A 137 18.82 13.10 6.11
CA GLY A 137 18.26 13.68 4.90
C GLY A 137 18.33 15.21 4.91
N ALA A 138 17.85 15.84 5.99
CA ALA A 138 17.90 17.29 6.17
C ALA A 138 19.34 17.82 6.19
N TRP A 139 20.26 17.12 6.87
CA TRP A 139 21.66 17.49 6.88
C TRP A 139 22.30 17.42 5.49
N LEU A 140 22.00 16.38 4.70
CA LEU A 140 22.52 16.27 3.32
C LEU A 140 21.98 17.38 2.42
N ILE A 141 20.70 17.76 2.57
CA ILE A 141 20.11 18.89 1.85
C ILE A 141 20.79 20.20 2.28
N TRP A 142 20.94 20.43 3.59
CA TRP A 142 21.58 21.61 4.15
C TRP A 142 23.04 21.76 3.73
N ALA A 143 23.82 20.68 3.84
CA ALA A 143 25.22 20.63 3.44
C ALA A 143 25.41 20.98 1.95
N ARG A 144 24.46 20.56 1.10
CA ARG A 144 24.44 20.90 -0.33
C ARG A 144 24.07 22.35 -0.60
N LEU A 145 23.04 22.86 0.05
CA LEU A 145 22.64 24.26 -0.08
C LEU A 145 23.81 25.19 0.29
N ARG A 146 24.54 24.85 1.36
CA ARG A 146 25.68 25.65 1.83
C ARG A 146 26.90 25.63 0.90
N ARG A 147 27.16 24.54 0.18
CA ARG A 147 28.30 24.41 -0.75
C ARG A 147 28.04 24.96 -2.15
N GLY A 148 26.84 25.49 -2.40
CA GLY A 148 26.40 25.86 -3.75
C GLY A 148 25.93 24.61 -4.48
N TRP A 149 24.64 24.31 -4.38
CA TRP A 149 24.05 23.15 -5.03
C TRP A 149 24.22 23.26 -6.55
N ASN A 150 24.96 22.33 -7.16
CA ASN A 150 25.02 22.24 -8.61
C ASN A 150 23.64 21.86 -9.15
N PRO A 151 22.97 22.69 -9.96
CA PRO A 151 21.63 22.42 -10.48
C PRO A 151 21.57 21.11 -11.26
N ARG A 152 22.67 20.68 -11.89
CA ARG A 152 22.76 19.40 -12.60
C ARG A 152 22.55 18.20 -11.67
N SER A 153 23.06 18.27 -10.44
CA SER A 153 22.89 17.21 -9.44
C SER A 153 21.45 17.17 -8.92
N ALA A 154 20.81 18.34 -8.72
CA ALA A 154 19.39 18.41 -8.36
C ALA A 154 18.51 17.80 -9.46
N SER A 155 18.75 18.19 -10.72
CA SER A 155 18.04 17.65 -11.88
C SER A 155 18.25 16.15 -12.03
N ALA A 156 19.47 15.63 -11.77
CA ALA A 156 19.72 14.19 -11.82
C ALA A 156 18.89 13.41 -10.78
N VAL A 157 18.77 13.91 -9.55
CA VAL A 157 17.94 13.28 -8.51
C VAL A 157 16.47 13.26 -8.92
N VAL A 158 15.96 14.38 -9.43
CA VAL A 158 14.57 14.50 -9.89
C VAL A 158 14.31 13.59 -11.09
N VAL A 159 15.20 13.57 -12.09
CA VAL A 159 15.06 12.73 -13.28
C VAL A 159 15.11 11.25 -12.90
N LEU A 160 16.05 10.83 -12.02
CA LEU A 160 16.12 9.45 -11.55
C LEU A 160 14.86 9.04 -10.79
N ALA A 161 14.33 9.90 -9.92
CA ALA A 161 13.09 9.63 -9.21
C ALA A 161 11.89 9.52 -10.18
N GLY A 162 11.80 10.42 -11.16
CA GLY A 162 10.75 10.39 -12.17
C GLY A 162 10.82 9.15 -13.05
N MET A 163 12.02 8.76 -13.50
CA MET A 163 12.23 7.54 -14.27
C MET A 163 11.88 6.29 -13.46
N ALA A 164 12.20 6.26 -12.16
CA ALA A 164 11.82 5.15 -11.29
C ALA A 164 10.29 5.04 -11.12
N VAL A 165 9.61 6.16 -10.83
CA VAL A 165 8.14 6.21 -10.72
C VAL A 165 7.48 5.82 -12.05
N LEU A 166 7.98 6.33 -13.17
CA LEU A 166 7.47 6.02 -14.50
C LEU A 166 7.70 4.54 -14.84
N GLY A 167 8.89 4.01 -14.55
CA GLY A 167 9.22 2.60 -14.76
C GLY A 167 8.31 1.66 -13.99
N VAL A 168 7.95 2.00 -12.75
CA VAL A 168 6.96 1.22 -11.99
C VAL A 168 5.56 1.30 -12.62
N ARG A 169 5.18 2.45 -13.20
CA ARG A 169 3.89 2.58 -13.91
C ARG A 169 3.81 1.82 -15.23
N LEU A 170 4.96 1.48 -15.84
CA LEU A 170 4.99 0.64 -17.03
C LEU A 170 4.69 -0.83 -16.72
N VAL A 171 4.66 -1.23 -15.45
CA VAL A 171 4.24 -2.58 -15.05
C VAL A 171 2.76 -2.75 -15.42
N PRO A 172 2.39 -3.75 -16.25
CA PRO A 172 1.00 -3.97 -16.62
C PRO A 172 0.14 -4.23 -15.38
N ALA A 173 -0.88 -3.41 -15.17
CA ALA A 173 -1.82 -3.58 -14.06
C ALA A 173 -2.51 -4.96 -14.10
N GLY A 174 -2.76 -5.50 -15.30
CA GLY A 174 -3.40 -6.80 -15.49
C GLY A 174 -4.77 -6.83 -14.80
N ASN A 175 -5.00 -7.82 -13.95
CA ASN A 175 -6.24 -8.00 -13.18
C ASN A 175 -6.21 -7.28 -11.81
N ALA A 176 -5.31 -6.32 -11.60
CA ALA A 176 -5.22 -5.65 -10.32
C ALA A 176 -6.47 -4.79 -10.03
N PRO A 177 -7.03 -4.89 -8.81
CA PRO A 177 -8.18 -4.09 -8.42
C PRO A 177 -7.88 -2.59 -8.43
N GLN A 178 -8.89 -1.78 -8.74
CA GLN A 178 -8.85 -0.34 -8.50
C GLN A 178 -9.47 -0.02 -7.14
N VAL A 179 -8.90 0.91 -6.39
CA VAL A 179 -9.42 1.38 -5.10
C VAL A 179 -9.86 2.84 -5.26
N ARG A 180 -11.14 3.11 -5.01
CA ARG A 180 -11.72 4.46 -5.06
C ARG A 180 -12.65 4.67 -3.88
N GLY A 181 -12.47 5.77 -3.16
CA GLY A 181 -13.36 6.15 -2.05
C GLY A 181 -13.49 5.09 -0.94
N GLY A 182 -12.46 4.25 -0.72
CA GLY A 182 -12.51 3.16 0.25
C GLY A 182 -13.14 1.86 -0.27
N TYR A 183 -13.44 1.77 -1.57
CA TYR A 183 -13.97 0.58 -2.22
C TYR A 183 -12.99 0.01 -3.23
N VAL A 184 -12.84 -1.30 -3.20
CA VAL A 184 -12.16 -2.12 -4.20
C VAL A 184 -13.15 -2.41 -5.34
N ILE A 185 -12.77 -2.08 -6.56
CA ILE A 185 -13.53 -2.26 -7.78
C ILE A 185 -12.76 -3.23 -8.68
N CYS A 186 -13.41 -4.34 -9.02
CA CYS A 186 -12.88 -5.39 -9.89
C CYS A 186 -13.84 -5.65 -11.06
N GLY A 187 -13.27 -5.96 -12.22
CA GLY A 187 -14.03 -6.39 -13.39
C GLY A 187 -14.94 -5.33 -14.03
N GLU A 188 -15.62 -5.76 -15.08
CA GLU A 188 -16.54 -4.93 -15.86
C GLU A 188 -17.96 -4.95 -15.29
N ALA A 189 -18.78 -3.98 -15.71
CA ALA A 189 -20.19 -3.91 -15.33
C ALA A 189 -21.03 -4.93 -16.13
N PRO A 190 -22.13 -5.47 -15.57
CA PRO A 190 -22.70 -5.17 -14.25
C PRO A 190 -21.92 -5.82 -13.10
N ARG A 191 -21.68 -5.06 -12.03
CA ARG A 191 -20.90 -5.48 -10.86
C ARG A 191 -21.78 -5.90 -9.69
N THR A 192 -21.27 -6.77 -8.84
CA THR A 192 -21.88 -7.14 -7.57
C THR A 192 -21.32 -6.28 -6.45
N LEU A 193 -22.17 -5.53 -5.74
CA LEU A 193 -21.78 -4.81 -4.52
C LEU A 193 -21.86 -5.75 -3.32
N ALA A 194 -20.73 -6.06 -2.68
CA ALA A 194 -20.71 -6.88 -1.47
C ALA A 194 -20.42 -6.02 -0.24
N LEU A 195 -21.38 -5.94 0.68
CA LEU A 195 -21.26 -5.21 1.95
C LEU A 195 -21.10 -6.20 3.10
N TYR A 196 -20.10 -5.98 3.94
CA TYR A 196 -19.76 -6.89 5.03
C TYR A 196 -19.32 -6.13 6.29
N ASP A 197 -19.55 -6.72 7.46
CA ASP A 197 -19.21 -6.14 8.75
C ASP A 197 -17.72 -6.37 9.12
N ALA A 198 -17.30 -5.96 10.32
CA ALA A 198 -15.91 -6.14 10.77
C ALA A 198 -15.51 -7.60 11.10
N LYS A 199 -16.48 -8.54 11.20
CA LYS A 199 -16.21 -9.96 11.48
C LYS A 199 -15.70 -10.68 10.23
N TRP A 200 -16.11 -10.21 9.05
CA TRP A 200 -15.72 -10.77 7.77
C TRP A 200 -14.42 -10.17 7.23
N LYS A 201 -13.58 -11.02 6.63
CA LYS A 201 -12.36 -10.60 5.94
C LYS A 201 -12.62 -10.36 4.46
N LEU A 202 -11.96 -9.34 3.90
CA LEU A 202 -12.05 -8.99 2.48
C LEU A 202 -11.77 -10.20 1.57
N LYS A 203 -10.76 -11.00 1.88
CA LYS A 203 -10.39 -12.21 1.11
C LYS A 203 -11.51 -13.26 1.08
N SER A 204 -12.25 -13.42 2.18
CA SER A 204 -13.36 -14.38 2.24
C SER A 204 -14.54 -13.90 1.40
N VAL A 205 -14.90 -12.63 1.54
CA VAL A 205 -16.01 -12.03 0.78
C VAL A 205 -15.70 -11.99 -0.71
N ALA A 206 -14.46 -11.64 -1.09
CA ALA A 206 -14.02 -11.61 -2.49
C ALA A 206 -14.16 -12.98 -3.19
N ARG A 207 -14.03 -14.10 -2.45
CA ARG A 207 -14.23 -15.45 -3.00
C ARG A 207 -15.69 -15.82 -3.23
N CYS A 208 -16.61 -15.19 -2.49
CA CYS A 208 -18.04 -15.42 -2.63
C CYS A 208 -18.65 -14.64 -3.80
N VAL A 209 -17.93 -13.66 -4.36
CA VAL A 209 -18.42 -12.81 -5.44
C VAL A 209 -17.84 -13.27 -6.77
N GLU A 210 -18.71 -13.72 -7.68
CA GLU A 210 -18.33 -14.09 -9.03
C GLU A 210 -18.31 -12.87 -9.97
N GLY A 211 -17.28 -12.77 -10.82
CA GLY A 211 -17.17 -11.75 -11.85
C GLY A 211 -16.79 -10.35 -11.34
N GLY A 212 -17.43 -9.32 -11.90
CA GLY A 212 -17.19 -7.92 -11.52
C GLY A 212 -17.75 -7.61 -10.14
N SER A 213 -16.97 -6.92 -9.31
CA SER A 213 -17.31 -6.70 -7.89
C SER A 213 -16.91 -5.32 -7.38
N VAL A 214 -17.68 -4.83 -6.41
CA VAL A 214 -17.40 -3.64 -5.62
C VAL A 214 -17.47 -4.04 -4.15
N LEU A 215 -16.36 -3.93 -3.43
CA LEU A 215 -16.26 -4.33 -2.02
C LEU A 215 -15.63 -3.19 -1.22
N PRO A 216 -16.11 -2.86 -0.01
CA PRO A 216 -15.39 -1.95 0.85
C PRO A 216 -14.05 -2.59 1.22
N VAL A 217 -12.99 -1.80 1.36
CA VAL A 217 -11.66 -2.31 1.73
C VAL A 217 -11.65 -2.84 3.19
N ARG A 218 -12.49 -2.26 4.04
CA ARG A 218 -12.68 -2.64 5.45
C ARG A 218 -14.17 -2.88 5.71
N GLY A 219 -14.45 -3.68 6.74
CA GLY A 219 -15.82 -3.90 7.20
C GLY A 219 -16.52 -2.57 7.51
N ILE A 220 -17.77 -2.45 7.08
CA ILE A 220 -18.55 -1.22 7.18
C ILE A 220 -19.45 -1.26 8.39
N LEU A 221 -19.46 -0.16 9.15
CA LEU A 221 -20.28 0.01 10.35
C LEU A 221 -21.63 0.70 10.05
N ARG A 222 -21.74 1.35 8.89
CA ARG A 222 -22.93 2.11 8.48
C ARG A 222 -23.20 1.92 7.01
N PHE A 223 -24.48 1.92 6.64
CA PHE A 223 -24.89 1.86 5.24
C PHE A 223 -24.38 3.08 4.46
N PRO A 224 -23.71 2.90 3.32
CA PRO A 224 -23.16 4.01 2.54
C PRO A 224 -24.28 4.78 1.84
N ARG A 225 -24.49 6.04 2.23
CA ARG A 225 -25.59 6.88 1.73
C ARG A 225 -25.30 7.58 0.39
N GLU A 226 -24.03 7.72 0.02
CA GLU A 226 -23.58 8.46 -1.17
C GLU A 226 -22.87 7.57 -2.20
N MET A 227 -23.13 6.27 -2.17
CA MET A 227 -22.52 5.35 -3.11
C MET A 227 -23.21 5.47 -4.47
N ASP A 228 -22.41 5.68 -5.51
CA ASP A 228 -22.86 5.55 -6.89
C ASP A 228 -23.14 4.06 -7.19
N LEU A 229 -24.41 3.72 -7.32
CA LEU A 229 -24.89 2.37 -7.67
C LEU A 229 -25.00 2.17 -9.19
N SER A 230 -24.57 3.14 -10.00
CA SER A 230 -24.57 3.00 -11.45
C SER A 230 -23.67 1.83 -11.89
N GLY A 231 -24.25 0.89 -12.63
CA GLY A 231 -23.56 -0.32 -13.07
C GLY A 231 -23.46 -1.43 -12.02
N VAL A 232 -24.14 -1.31 -10.86
CA VAL A 232 -24.34 -2.42 -9.92
C VAL A 232 -25.55 -3.23 -10.34
N GLY A 233 -25.37 -4.53 -10.59
CA GLY A 233 -26.45 -5.44 -10.99
C GLY A 233 -27.12 -6.15 -9.82
N LYS A 234 -26.38 -6.39 -8.73
CA LYS A 234 -26.89 -7.03 -7.51
C LYS A 234 -26.11 -6.60 -6.27
N VAL A 235 -26.74 -6.73 -5.10
CA VAL A 235 -26.12 -6.45 -3.80
C VAL A 235 -26.06 -7.73 -2.96
N MET A 236 -24.89 -8.07 -2.43
CA MET A 236 -24.70 -9.15 -1.47
C MET A 236 -24.41 -8.57 -0.08
N LEU A 237 -25.12 -9.05 0.95
CA LEU A 237 -24.98 -8.60 2.33
C LEU A 237 -24.46 -9.75 3.21
N PHE A 238 -23.39 -9.48 3.97
CA PHE A 238 -22.72 -10.44 4.85
C PHE A 238 -22.79 -9.98 6.31
N GLY A 239 -22.94 -10.95 7.23
CA GLY A 239 -22.98 -10.69 8.68
C GLY A 239 -24.08 -9.71 9.11
N ASP A 240 -23.73 -8.77 9.97
CA ASP A 240 -24.64 -7.78 10.54
C ASP A 240 -25.17 -6.78 9.47
N CYS A 241 -24.54 -6.70 8.30
CA CYS A 241 -25.02 -5.87 7.19
C CYS A 241 -26.35 -6.36 6.58
N ARG A 242 -26.79 -7.58 6.90
CA ARG A 242 -28.08 -8.14 6.43
C ARG A 242 -29.27 -7.30 6.86
N GLU A 243 -29.18 -6.61 7.99
CA GLU A 243 -30.23 -5.70 8.48
C GLU A 243 -30.54 -4.60 7.46
N TRP A 244 -29.59 -4.23 6.60
CA TRP A 244 -29.74 -3.17 5.60
C TRP A 244 -30.47 -3.59 4.33
N LYS A 245 -30.97 -4.83 4.26
CA LYS A 245 -31.74 -5.33 3.10
C LYS A 245 -32.86 -4.39 2.66
N HIS A 246 -33.55 -3.76 3.62
CA HIS A 246 -34.65 -2.83 3.35
C HIS A 246 -34.18 -1.45 2.85
N MET A 247 -32.90 -1.11 3.03
CA MET A 247 -32.32 0.17 2.58
C MET A 247 -31.91 0.13 1.11
N VAL A 248 -31.67 -1.07 0.56
CA VAL A 248 -31.35 -1.28 -0.86
C VAL A 248 -32.66 -1.29 -1.65
N LYS A 249 -32.88 -0.25 -2.46
CA LYS A 249 -34.07 -0.13 -3.32
C LYS A 249 -33.70 -0.35 -4.79
N GLY A 250 -34.51 -1.14 -5.49
CA GLY A 250 -34.42 -1.29 -6.95
C GLY A 250 -33.32 -2.25 -7.47
N LEU A 251 -32.62 -2.96 -6.58
CA LEU A 251 -31.62 -3.96 -6.94
C LEU A 251 -31.92 -5.30 -6.25
N PRO A 252 -31.61 -6.45 -6.90
CA PRO A 252 -31.70 -7.75 -6.25
C PRO A 252 -30.70 -7.84 -5.09
N VAL A 253 -31.17 -8.31 -3.93
CA VAL A 253 -30.39 -8.43 -2.70
C VAL A 253 -30.28 -9.90 -2.30
N GLU A 254 -29.05 -10.36 -2.10
CA GLU A 254 -28.71 -11.70 -1.64
C GLU A 254 -28.06 -11.61 -0.26
N CYS A 255 -28.55 -12.37 0.72
CA CYS A 255 -27.98 -12.43 2.06
C CYS A 255 -27.22 -13.74 2.19
N VAL A 256 -25.92 -13.67 2.47
CA VAL A 256 -25.07 -14.86 2.58
C VAL A 256 -24.99 -15.28 4.04
N GLU A 257 -25.37 -16.53 4.33
CA GLU A 257 -25.23 -17.18 5.64
C GLU A 257 -23.83 -17.79 5.82
N GLU A 258 -23.39 -17.88 7.09
CA GLU A 258 -22.10 -18.53 7.43
C GLU A 258 -22.13 -20.03 7.11
#